data_AF-A0A103DW72-F1
#
_entry.id   AF-A0A103DW72-F1
#
_cell.length_a   1.000
_cell.length_b   1.000
_cell.length_c   1.000
_cell.angle_alpha   90.00
_cell.angle_beta   90.00
_cell.angle_gamma   90.00
#
_symmetry.space_group_name_H-M   'P 1'
#
loop_
_entity.id
_entity.type
_entity.pdbx_description
1 polymer ?
#
loop_
_entity_poly.entity_id
_entity_poly.type
_entity_poly.pdbx_seq_one_letter_code
_entity_poly.pdbx_strand_id
1 'polypeptide(L)'
;MDIRPAFSTACADVAATHGTSETVTLNFRHIIMATGKPLTATAVSEAPGMASRIHTRPIALARAHAASGTIESPVNDGPKPAHRAGERFFEEPG
;
A
#
# COMPACT_ATOMS: atom_id res chain seq x y z
N MET A 1 13.41 -42.82 19.45
CA MET A 1 13.10 -41.98 18.28
C MET A 1 11.94 -41.10 18.70
N ASP A 2 12.25 -39.89 19.18
CA ASP A 2 11.29 -38.94 19.77
C ASP A 2 11.13 -37.76 18.81
N ILE A 3 9.91 -37.54 18.31
CA ILE A 3 9.58 -36.42 17.43
C ILE A 3 8.89 -35.37 18.30
N ARG A 4 9.65 -34.34 18.70
CA ARG A 4 9.07 -33.16 19.34
C ARG A 4 8.43 -32.26 18.27
N PRO A 5 7.17 -31.82 18.43
CA PRO A 5 6.58 -30.87 17.49
C PRO A 5 7.24 -29.50 17.69
N ALA A 6 7.86 -28.99 16.64
CA ALA A 6 8.29 -27.60 16.59
C ALA A 6 7.04 -26.73 16.38
N PHE A 7 6.64 -26.00 17.41
CA PHE A 7 5.63 -24.96 17.28
C PHE A 7 6.21 -23.80 16.46
N SER A 8 5.84 -23.74 15.19
CA SER A 8 6.12 -22.59 14.34
C SER A 8 5.12 -21.49 14.65
N THR A 9 5.51 -20.52 15.49
CA THR A 9 4.73 -19.30 15.70
C THR A 9 4.73 -18.48 14.41
N ALA A 10 3.61 -18.49 13.69
CA ALA A 10 3.38 -17.55 12.60
C ALA A 10 3.27 -16.13 13.19
N CYS A 11 4.10 -15.20 12.74
CA CYS A 11 3.91 -13.78 13.01
C CYS A 11 2.62 -13.35 12.31
N ALA A 12 1.58 -13.00 13.07
CA ALA A 12 0.44 -12.30 12.52
C ALA A 12 0.82 -10.83 12.33
N ASP A 13 1.04 -10.40 11.08
CA ASP A 13 1.20 -8.99 10.75
C ASP A 13 -0.12 -8.25 11.02
N VAL A 14 -0.06 -7.21 11.85
CA VAL A 14 -1.22 -6.39 12.21
C VAL A 14 -1.63 -5.58 10.98
N ALA A 15 -2.76 -5.94 10.37
CA ALA A 15 -3.46 -5.08 9.44
C ALA A 15 -3.97 -3.86 10.21
N ALA A 16 -3.37 -2.69 9.96
CA ALA A 16 -3.89 -1.45 10.50
C ALA A 16 -5.11 -1.03 9.65
N THR A 17 -6.31 -1.22 10.19
CA THR A 17 -7.56 -0.67 9.65
C THR A 17 -7.55 0.84 9.88
N HIS A 18 -7.27 1.62 8.84
CA HIS A 18 -7.18 3.07 8.94
C HIS A 18 -8.51 3.70 8.50
N GLY A 19 -9.43 3.89 9.45
CA GLY A 19 -10.78 4.37 9.15
C GLY A 19 -11.67 3.28 8.55
N THR A 20 -12.99 3.42 8.70
CA THR A 20 -13.97 2.36 8.38
C THR A 20 -14.12 2.06 6.89
N SER A 21 -13.37 2.72 6.01
CA SER A 21 -13.57 2.71 4.56
C SER A 21 -12.38 2.25 3.71
N GLU A 22 -11.21 2.07 4.32
CA GLU A 22 -9.98 1.66 3.63
C GLU A 22 -9.26 0.58 4.44
N THR A 23 -8.74 -0.43 3.75
CA THR A 23 -7.79 -1.40 4.31
C THR A 23 -6.47 -1.29 3.58
N VAL A 24 -5.40 -1.10 4.35
CA VAL A 24 -4.02 -1.09 3.85
C VAL A 24 -3.31 -2.33 4.38
N THR A 25 -2.90 -3.20 3.47
CA THR A 25 -2.15 -4.42 3.79
C THR A 25 -0.70 -4.25 3.35
N LEU A 26 0.23 -4.38 4.29
CA LEU A 26 1.66 -4.41 4.00
C LEU A 26 2.02 -5.79 3.43
N ASN A 27 2.46 -5.84 2.16
CA ASN A 27 2.84 -7.09 1.50
C ASN A 27 4.35 -7.30 1.49
N PHE A 28 5.12 -6.22 1.48
CA PHE A 28 6.58 -6.28 1.41
C PHE A 28 7.20 -5.04 2.02
N ARG A 29 8.29 -5.23 2.77
CA ARG A 29 9.17 -4.15 3.22
C ARG A 29 10.60 -4.66 3.32
N HIS A 30 11.50 -4.10 2.51
CA HIS A 30 12.92 -4.46 2.57
C HIS A 30 13.82 -3.30 2.13
N ILE A 31 15.00 -3.20 2.73
CA ILE A 31 16.01 -2.22 2.31
C ILE A 31 16.73 -2.78 1.09
N ILE A 32 16.48 -2.20 -0.08
CA ILE A 32 17.12 -2.61 -1.34
C ILE A 32 18.14 -1.60 -1.86
N MET A 33 18.18 -0.39 -1.28
CA MET A 33 19.06 0.69 -1.70
C MET A 33 20.17 0.92 -0.70
N ALA A 34 21.38 1.22 -1.18
CA ALA A 34 22.54 1.55 -0.36
C ALA A 34 22.32 2.80 0.54
N THR A 35 21.35 3.65 0.19
CA THR A 35 20.94 4.81 0.99
C THR A 35 20.13 4.45 2.24
N GLY A 36 19.76 3.19 2.43
CA GLY A 36 19.01 2.71 3.59
C GLY A 36 17.49 2.92 3.50
N LYS A 37 16.97 3.54 2.43
CA LYS A 37 15.52 3.70 2.24
C LYS A 37 14.87 2.36 1.87
N PRO A 38 13.79 1.93 2.56
CA PRO A 38 13.11 0.70 2.22
C PRO A 38 12.28 0.84 0.94
N LEU A 39 12.19 -0.25 0.17
CA LEU A 39 11.08 -0.47 -0.75
C LEU A 39 9.93 -1.08 0.05
N THR A 40 8.76 -0.46 -0.06
CA THR A 40 7.52 -0.92 0.57
C THR A 40 6.49 -1.19 -0.52
N ALA A 41 5.81 -2.34 -0.45
CA ALA A 41 4.66 -2.63 -1.28
C ALA A 41 3.42 -2.87 -0.40
N THR A 42 2.36 -2.14 -0.69
CA THR A 42 1.07 -2.23 0.01
C THR A 42 -0.04 -2.55 -0.98
N ALA A 43 -0.98 -3.39 -0.56
CA ALA A 43 -2.30 -3.47 -1.21
C ALA A 43 -3.25 -2.52 -0.47
N VAL A 44 -4.00 -1.75 -1.23
CA VAL A 44 -5.00 -0.82 -0.71
C VAL A 44 -6.36 -1.24 -1.26
N SER A 45 -7.34 -1.37 -0.38
CA SER A 45 -8.72 -1.67 -0.73
C SER A 45 -9.62 -0.60 -0.13
N GLU A 46 -10.39 0.06 -0.98
CA GLU A 46 -11.35 1.09 -0.60
C GLU A 46 -12.76 0.65 -0.99
N ALA A 47 -13.75 0.96 -0.16
CA ALA A 47 -15.14 0.78 -0.56
C ALA A 47 -15.51 1.77 -1.69
N PRO A 48 -16.43 1.42 -2.60
CA PRO A 48 -16.84 2.32 -3.69
C PRO A 48 -17.29 3.69 -3.19
N GLY A 49 -16.75 4.76 -3.81
CA GLY A 49 -17.07 6.14 -3.45
C GLY A 49 -16.38 6.66 -2.18
N MET A 50 -15.60 5.82 -1.51
CA MET A 50 -14.76 6.23 -0.40
C MET A 50 -13.36 6.59 -0.90
N ALA A 51 -12.66 7.40 -0.12
CA ALA A 51 -11.31 7.83 -0.42
C ALA A 51 -10.38 7.53 0.76
N SER A 52 -9.11 7.30 0.45
CA SER A 52 -8.03 7.24 1.41
C SER A 52 -7.99 8.50 2.25
N ARG A 53 -7.53 8.37 3.49
CA ARG A 53 -7.18 9.54 4.30
C ARG A 53 -6.03 10.30 3.63
N ILE A 54 -6.13 11.63 3.62
CA ILE A 54 -5.04 12.51 3.17
C ILE A 54 -3.77 12.18 3.95
N HIS A 55 -2.70 11.87 3.23
CA HIS A 55 -1.38 11.61 3.77
C HIS A 55 -0.30 12.15 2.82
N THR A 56 0.90 12.32 3.37
CA THR A 56 2.01 13.00 2.71
C THR A 56 3.22 12.08 2.70
N ARG A 57 3.95 12.02 1.58
CA ARG A 57 5.18 11.24 1.41
C ARG A 57 6.31 12.17 0.94
N PRO A 58 7.01 12.87 1.85
CA PRO A 58 7.92 13.95 1.48
C PRO A 58 9.15 13.53 0.66
N ILE A 59 9.53 12.25 0.74
CA ILE A 59 10.82 11.76 0.21
C ILE A 59 10.70 10.50 -0.66
N ALA A 60 9.47 10.07 -0.95
CA ALA A 60 9.18 8.79 -1.58
C ALA A 60 8.20 8.95 -2.75
N LEU A 61 8.65 8.52 -3.92
CA LEU A 61 7.78 8.28 -5.08
C LEU A 61 6.92 7.04 -4.79
N ALA A 62 5.64 7.10 -5.12
CA ALA A 62 4.78 5.91 -5.16
C ALA A 62 4.53 5.48 -6.59
N ARG A 63 4.61 4.17 -6.84
CA ARG A 63 4.17 3.55 -8.10
C ARG A 63 2.98 2.65 -7.76
N ALA A 64 1.87 2.86 -8.45
CA ALA A 64 0.64 2.14 -8.19
C ALA A 64 0.11 1.44 -9.45
N HIS A 65 -0.69 0.41 -9.22
CA HIS A 65 -1.42 -0.33 -10.25
C HIS A 65 -2.86 -0.48 -9.76
N ALA A 66 -3.82 -0.07 -10.58
CA ALA A 66 -5.23 -0.26 -10.28
C ALA A 66 -5.59 -1.74 -10.51
N ALA A 67 -5.65 -2.52 -9.43
CA ALA A 67 -5.95 -3.94 -9.51
C ALA A 67 -7.39 -4.22 -9.95
N SER A 68 -8.34 -3.41 -9.47
CA SER A 68 -9.76 -3.52 -9.78
C SER A 68 -10.47 -2.18 -9.61
N GLY A 69 -11.59 -2.00 -10.31
CA GLY A 69 -12.41 -0.78 -10.20
C GLY A 69 -11.78 0.42 -10.90
N THR A 70 -12.12 1.61 -10.41
CA THR A 70 -11.55 2.89 -10.85
C THR A 70 -11.05 3.64 -9.63
N ILE A 71 -9.80 4.11 -9.69
CA ILE A 71 -9.14 4.84 -8.60
C ILE A 71 -8.95 6.29 -9.04
N GLU A 72 -9.35 7.25 -8.21
CA GLU A 72 -9.02 8.66 -8.42
C GLU A 72 -7.81 9.04 -7.54
N SER A 73 -6.74 9.57 -8.12
CA SER A 73 -5.54 9.98 -7.37
C SER A 73 -5.29 11.50 -7.51
N PRO A 74 -5.86 12.33 -6.61
CA PRO A 74 -5.47 13.74 -6.48
C PRO A 74 -4.13 13.86 -5.75
N VAL A 75 -3.02 13.76 -6.49
CA VAL A 75 -1.70 14.07 -5.92
C VAL A 75 -1.55 15.58 -5.79
N ASN A 76 -1.14 16.06 -4.61
CA ASN A 76 -0.77 17.46 -4.36
C ASN A 76 -1.84 18.49 -4.81
N ASP A 77 -3.12 18.20 -4.53
CA ASP A 77 -4.27 19.05 -4.93
C ASP A 77 -4.36 19.31 -6.45
N GLY A 78 -3.70 18.49 -7.27
CA GLY A 78 -3.74 18.56 -8.72
C GLY A 78 -5.03 18.00 -9.34
N PRO A 79 -5.03 17.78 -10.67
CA PRO A 79 -6.11 17.07 -11.34
C PRO A 79 -6.40 15.73 -10.66
N LYS A 80 -7.65 15.27 -10.71
CA LYS A 80 -8.09 13.94 -10.25
C LYS A 80 -8.20 12.97 -11.43
N PRO A 81 -7.08 12.47 -12.00
CA PRO A 81 -7.16 11.45 -13.03
C PRO A 81 -7.80 10.19 -12.44
N ALA A 82 -8.72 9.61 -13.21
CA ALA A 82 -9.32 8.33 -12.92
C ALA A 82 -8.49 7.23 -13.62
N HIS A 83 -8.04 6.24 -12.85
CA HIS A 83 -7.27 5.10 -13.29
C HIS A 83 -8.11 3.83 -13.27
N ARG A 84 -8.25 3.17 -14.42
CA ARG A 84 -9.06 1.94 -14.55
C ARG A 84 -8.23 0.70 -14.25
N ALA A 85 -8.92 -0.40 -13.94
CA ALA A 85 -8.29 -1.70 -13.74
C ALA A 85 -7.27 -2.04 -14.85
N GLY A 86 -6.07 -2.44 -14.44
CA GLY A 86 -4.93 -2.72 -15.32
C GLY A 86 -4.01 -1.53 -15.59
N GLU A 87 -4.46 -0.30 -15.30
CA GLU A 87 -3.64 0.89 -15.49
C GLU A 87 -2.62 1.07 -14.36
N ARG A 88 -1.54 1.78 -14.68
CA ARG A 88 -0.43 2.07 -13.77
C ARG A 88 -0.19 3.56 -13.75
N PHE A 89 0.05 4.09 -12.56
CA PHE A 89 0.31 5.51 -12.35
C PHE A 89 1.41 5.68 -11.30
N PHE A 90 1.85 6.91 -11.11
CA PHE A 90 2.83 7.25 -10.09
C PHE A 90 2.48 8.58 -9.44
N GLU A 91 2.93 8.73 -8.21
CA GLU A 91 2.77 9.94 -7.42
C GLU A 91 4.18 10.40 -7.04
N GLU A 92 4.47 11.66 -7.32
CA GLU A 92 5.74 12.27 -6.89
C GLU A 92 5.77 12.43 -5.36
N PRO A 93 6.96 12.53 -4.76
CA PRO A 93 7.08 12.95 -3.37
C PRO A 93 6.31 14.26 -3.15
N GLY A 94 5.55 14.32 -2.06
CA GLY A 94 4.62 15.39 -1.75
C GLY A 94 4.18 15.28 -0.33
#